data_AF-A0A7S1G736-F1
#
_entry.id   AF-A0A7S1G736-F1
#
_cell.length_a   1.000
_cell.length_b   1.000
_cell.length_c   1.000
_cell.angle_alpha   90.00
_cell.angle_beta   90.00
_cell.angle_gamma   90.00
#
_symmetry.space_group_name_H-M   'P 1'
#
loop_
_entity.id
_entity.type
_entity.pdbx_description
1 polymer ?
#
loop_
_entity_poly.entity_id
_entity_poly.type
_entity_poly.pdbx_seq_one_letter_code
_entity_poly.pdbx_strand_id
1 'polypeptide(L)'
;MVVLVVACVVACCGTTCALMAQWTWCPDCGAKRNGVVSGVTSPTTQPTVGGGGAAAMASNPMHGGAEGGGGGVGGGSRSLIAVPFPLANGPSYSDVNGAHSSCAFAHPNARTLAHIDLTNNDVEHLGGLGDFPTLQTLVLNNNNLRSIVGLHVCRNLLAAQVDANRLVTLRGLWALRSLRWFHAADNDIETLTHARDLPSLEYLCLANNALTDLNGIANFPGLTHIDVSDNALRSVLGLDTCGELMGIDISHNELTEAAEVARLARLPRLVVMDARDNLFDEAGKAMIRAAVEKANAKGGGRRQQLRVLL
;
A
#
# COMPACT_ATOMS: atom_id res chain seq x y z
N MET A 1 -15.53 18.48 -5.63
CA MET A 1 -16.04 18.82 -4.28
C MET A 1 -16.07 17.55 -3.44
N VAL A 2 -14.90 16.96 -3.19
CA VAL A 2 -14.70 15.69 -2.44
C VAL A 2 -13.56 15.90 -1.43
N VAL A 3 -13.64 16.97 -0.63
CA VAL A 3 -12.61 17.40 0.34
C VAL A 3 -12.96 16.92 1.77
N LEU A 4 -13.77 15.87 1.94
CA LEU A 4 -14.38 15.57 3.25
C LEU A 4 -14.30 14.12 3.75
N VAL A 5 -13.56 13.22 3.09
CA VAL A 5 -13.61 11.78 3.45
C VAL A 5 -12.50 11.32 4.40
N VAL A 6 -11.50 12.14 4.68
CA VAL A 6 -10.51 11.82 5.74
C VAL A 6 -10.53 12.86 6.87
N ALA A 7 -10.85 14.13 6.59
CA ALA A 7 -10.82 15.21 7.60
C ALA A 7 -11.96 15.23 8.64
N CYS A 8 -12.99 14.40 8.54
CA CYS A 8 -14.17 14.50 9.42
C CYS A 8 -13.92 14.03 10.87
N VAL A 9 -12.69 13.60 11.20
CA VAL A 9 -12.29 13.06 12.50
C VAL A 9 -11.82 14.14 13.49
N VAL A 10 -11.46 15.35 13.04
CA VAL A 10 -10.79 16.35 13.92
C VAL A 10 -11.64 17.56 14.29
N ALA A 11 -12.85 17.73 13.73
CA ALA A 11 -13.67 18.92 13.99
C ALA A 11 -14.72 18.78 15.13
N CYS A 12 -14.77 17.65 15.84
CA CYS A 12 -15.81 17.45 16.88
C CYS A 12 -15.33 17.67 18.33
N CYS A 13 -14.11 18.15 18.56
CA CYS A 13 -13.64 18.41 19.93
C CYS A 13 -12.78 19.68 20.05
N GLY A 14 -13.41 20.79 20.43
CA GLY A 14 -12.80 22.04 20.92
C GLY A 14 -12.77 23.19 19.88
N THR A 15 -13.30 24.40 20.11
CA THR A 15 -13.74 25.06 21.35
C THR A 15 -14.60 26.32 21.06
N THR A 16 -15.69 26.46 21.84
CA THR A 16 -16.25 27.68 22.48
C THR A 16 -16.79 28.84 21.61
N CYS A 17 -18.12 29.01 21.51
CA CYS A 17 -19.05 29.70 22.43
C CYS A 17 -19.26 31.19 22.09
N ALA A 18 -20.46 31.55 21.61
CA ALA A 18 -21.24 32.67 22.15
C ALA A 18 -22.64 32.75 21.52
N LEU A 19 -23.62 32.95 22.42
CA LEU A 19 -24.99 33.46 22.24
C LEU A 19 -26.12 32.46 21.94
N MET A 20 -26.89 32.24 23.00
CA MET A 20 -28.21 31.62 23.04
C MET A 20 -29.20 32.31 22.09
N ALA A 21 -30.04 31.52 21.41
CA ALA A 21 -31.49 31.71 21.37
C ALA A 21 -32.16 30.56 20.58
N GLN A 22 -33.01 29.81 21.29
CA GLN A 22 -34.34 29.36 20.87
C GLN A 22 -34.52 28.61 19.52
N TRP A 23 -35.10 27.40 19.67
CA TRP A 23 -35.99 26.69 18.71
C TRP A 23 -35.28 25.84 17.64
N THR A 24 -35.28 24.50 17.83
CA THR A 24 -36.18 23.50 17.22
C THR A 24 -35.99 23.34 15.70
N TRP A 25 -35.67 22.09 15.30
CA TRP A 25 -35.85 21.51 13.97
C TRP A 25 -34.71 21.68 12.96
N CYS A 26 -34.09 20.55 12.59
CA CYS A 26 -33.35 20.37 11.34
C CYS A 26 -34.23 19.45 10.46
N PRO A 27 -34.91 19.98 9.42
CA PRO A 27 -35.80 19.19 8.58
C PRO A 27 -34.98 18.52 7.47
N ASP A 28 -34.51 17.29 7.71
CA ASP A 28 -34.20 16.33 6.64
C ASP A 28 -33.98 14.88 7.14
N CYS A 29 -34.01 14.62 8.45
CA CYS A 29 -34.03 13.26 8.99
C CYS A 29 -35.47 12.73 9.12
N GLY A 30 -36.04 12.30 8.00
CA GLY A 30 -37.31 11.59 7.94
C GLY A 30 -37.24 10.18 8.53
N ALA A 31 -37.32 10.05 9.86
CA ALA A 31 -37.61 8.79 10.53
C ALA A 31 -38.89 8.93 11.38
N LYS A 32 -40.03 8.52 10.81
CA LYS A 32 -41.29 8.39 11.55
C LYS A 32 -41.11 7.33 12.65
N ARG A 33 -41.12 7.75 13.92
CA ARG A 33 -41.59 6.93 15.04
C ARG A 33 -42.97 7.44 15.44
N ASN A 34 -44.01 6.67 15.13
CA ASN A 34 -45.24 6.69 15.93
C ASN A 34 -44.91 5.92 17.22
N GLY A 35 -45.24 6.32 18.45
CA GLY A 35 -46.01 7.43 18.98
C GLY A 35 -46.53 6.99 20.34
N VAL A 36 -46.22 7.77 21.40
CA VAL A 36 -47.11 8.18 22.52
C VAL A 36 -47.64 7.07 23.48
N VAL A 37 -47.72 7.18 24.82
CA VAL A 37 -47.28 8.07 25.93
C VAL A 37 -47.54 7.31 27.26
N SER A 38 -46.83 7.75 28.31
CA SER A 38 -47.09 7.68 29.77
C SER A 38 -46.93 6.36 30.55
N GLY A 39 -46.17 6.48 31.64
CA GLY A 39 -45.92 5.42 32.61
C GLY A 39 -47.08 5.16 33.57
N VAL A 40 -46.92 4.14 34.41
CA VAL A 40 -46.92 4.17 35.89
C VAL A 40 -46.83 2.71 36.40
N THR A 41 -45.92 2.47 37.36
CA THR A 41 -45.79 1.35 38.33
C THR A 41 -45.68 -0.12 37.87
N SER A 42 -44.60 -0.79 38.34
CA SER A 42 -44.45 -2.25 38.55
C SER A 42 -45.51 -2.81 39.54
N PRO A 43 -45.72 -4.14 39.76
CA PRO A 43 -44.84 -5.28 39.46
C PRO A 43 -45.50 -6.63 39.01
N THR A 44 -44.64 -7.63 38.73
CA THR A 44 -44.78 -9.09 39.00
C THR A 44 -45.79 -10.00 38.25
N THR A 45 -45.20 -10.88 37.44
CA THR A 45 -45.33 -12.37 37.35
C THR A 45 -46.62 -13.09 36.88
N GLN A 46 -46.46 -13.74 35.71
CA GLN A 46 -46.89 -15.10 35.28
C GLN A 46 -48.41 -15.41 35.11
N PRO A 47 -48.84 -16.49 34.39
CA PRO A 47 -48.13 -17.67 33.84
C PRO A 47 -48.52 -18.10 32.38
N THR A 48 -48.10 -19.33 32.00
CA THR A 48 -48.46 -20.24 30.87
C THR A 48 -47.46 -20.27 29.69
N VAL A 49 -46.66 -21.32 29.42
CA VAL A 49 -46.77 -22.80 29.32
C VAL A 49 -47.22 -23.30 27.92
N GLY A 50 -46.38 -24.17 27.34
CA GLY A 50 -46.65 -25.08 26.21
C GLY A 50 -45.91 -24.66 24.93
N GLY A 51 -44.78 -25.27 24.52
CA GLY A 51 -44.61 -26.67 24.08
C GLY A 51 -44.58 -26.67 22.54
N GLY A 52 -43.72 -27.34 21.77
CA GLY A 52 -42.60 -28.23 21.98
C GLY A 52 -41.98 -28.55 20.59
N GLY A 53 -40.99 -29.46 20.55
CA GLY A 53 -40.46 -30.10 19.33
C GLY A 53 -39.23 -29.39 18.74
N ALA A 54 -37.98 -29.83 18.88
CA ALA A 54 -37.32 -31.11 18.54
C ALA A 54 -36.40 -30.96 17.31
N ALA A 55 -35.11 -31.19 17.59
CA ALA A 55 -34.14 -32.00 16.83
C ALA A 55 -33.33 -31.41 15.64
N ALA A 56 -32.04 -31.81 15.71
CA ALA A 56 -31.05 -32.08 14.65
C ALA A 56 -30.45 -30.87 13.90
N MET A 57 -29.17 -30.56 14.11
CA MET A 57 -27.97 -31.18 13.52
C MET A 57 -27.82 -30.99 12.00
N ALA A 58 -26.67 -30.39 11.70
CA ALA A 58 -25.80 -30.61 10.54
C ALA A 58 -26.01 -29.76 9.27
N SER A 59 -24.83 -29.37 8.76
CA SER A 59 -24.46 -29.29 7.34
C SER A 59 -24.34 -27.89 6.76
N ASN A 60 -23.07 -27.49 6.59
CA ASN A 60 -22.61 -26.64 5.50
C ASN A 60 -23.18 -27.15 4.16
N PRO A 61 -23.36 -26.29 3.15
CA PRO A 61 -22.61 -26.57 1.94
C PRO A 61 -22.02 -25.35 1.23
N MET A 62 -20.91 -25.65 0.56
CA MET A 62 -20.31 -24.89 -0.53
C MET A 62 -21.30 -24.55 -1.64
N HIS A 63 -21.23 -23.30 -2.13
CA HIS A 63 -21.42 -22.89 -3.52
C HIS A 63 -20.37 -21.77 -3.74
N GLY A 64 -19.43 -21.80 -4.69
CA GLY A 64 -19.52 -22.39 -6.02
C GLY A 64 -20.19 -21.40 -6.96
N GLY A 65 -19.48 -20.34 -7.35
CA GLY A 65 -19.97 -19.32 -8.28
C GLY A 65 -18.81 -18.55 -8.88
N ALA A 66 -18.41 -18.95 -10.08
CA ALA A 66 -17.48 -18.24 -10.92
C ALA A 66 -18.24 -17.24 -11.79
N GLU A 67 -17.90 -15.96 -11.70
CA GLU A 67 -18.08 -14.91 -12.73
C GLU A 67 -16.91 -13.92 -12.49
N GLY A 68 -16.10 -13.47 -13.44
CA GLY A 68 -16.28 -13.43 -14.88
C GLY A 68 -16.42 -12.00 -15.38
N GLY A 69 -15.31 -11.25 -15.46
CA GLY A 69 -15.11 -10.20 -16.47
C GLY A 69 -15.29 -8.72 -16.07
N GLY A 70 -14.36 -7.90 -16.60
CA GLY A 70 -14.38 -6.44 -16.63
C GLY A 70 -13.22 -5.84 -15.82
N GLY A 71 -12.04 -5.55 -16.38
CA GLY A 71 -11.83 -4.75 -17.57
C GLY A 71 -11.53 -3.30 -17.15
N GLY A 72 -10.31 -3.06 -16.67
CA GLY A 72 -9.83 -1.74 -16.26
C GLY A 72 -8.36 -1.61 -16.64
N VAL A 73 -8.12 -0.83 -17.68
CA VAL A 73 -6.82 -0.62 -18.33
C VAL A 73 -6.03 0.36 -17.47
N GLY A 74 -4.97 -0.12 -16.83
CA GLY A 74 -3.94 0.71 -16.21
C GLY A 74 -2.61 0.06 -16.54
N GLY A 75 -1.71 0.79 -17.19
CA GLY A 75 -0.41 0.29 -17.63
C GLY A 75 0.44 -0.08 -16.43
N GLY A 76 0.22 -1.26 -15.86
CA GLY A 76 1.09 -1.80 -14.84
C GLY A 76 2.46 -2.03 -15.45
N SER A 77 3.46 -1.33 -14.93
CA SER A 77 4.88 -1.63 -15.13
C SER A 77 5.02 -3.15 -15.16
N ARG A 78 5.49 -3.69 -16.29
CA ARG A 78 5.76 -5.13 -16.43
C ARG A 78 7.05 -5.45 -15.67
N SER A 79 7.05 -5.15 -14.38
CA SER A 79 8.12 -5.51 -13.46
C SER A 79 8.36 -7.00 -13.60
N LEU A 80 9.60 -7.37 -13.94
CA LEU A 80 9.97 -8.78 -14.03
C LEU A 80 10.00 -9.45 -12.66
N ILE A 81 9.82 -8.66 -11.60
CA ILE A 81 9.89 -9.04 -10.21
C ILE A 81 8.46 -8.98 -9.65
N ALA A 82 7.60 -9.88 -10.12
CA ALA A 82 6.25 -10.01 -9.58
C ALA A 82 6.32 -10.66 -8.18
N VAL A 83 6.37 -9.85 -7.13
CA VAL A 83 6.15 -10.31 -5.75
C VAL A 83 4.68 -10.11 -5.41
N PRO A 84 3.95 -11.17 -5.02
CA PRO A 84 2.54 -11.04 -4.67
C PRO A 84 2.38 -10.08 -3.48
N PHE A 85 1.55 -9.06 -3.67
CA PHE A 85 1.18 -8.13 -2.61
C PHE A 85 0.38 -8.88 -1.52
N PRO A 86 0.65 -8.65 -0.23
CA PRO A 86 0.00 -9.41 0.83
C PRO A 86 -1.50 -9.08 0.85
N LEU A 87 -2.31 -10.14 0.87
CA LEU A 87 -3.73 -10.02 1.19
C LEU A 87 -3.84 -9.80 2.71
N ALA A 88 -4.49 -8.71 3.11
CA ALA A 88 -4.79 -8.49 4.52
C ALA A 88 -5.79 -9.56 4.99
N ASN A 89 -5.48 -10.19 6.12
CA ASN A 89 -6.40 -11.08 6.81
C ASN A 89 -7.26 -10.23 7.74
N GLY A 90 -8.47 -9.85 7.31
CA GLY A 90 -9.38 -9.07 8.14
C GLY A 90 -10.48 -8.37 7.36
N PRO A 91 -11.36 -7.62 8.04
CA PRO A 91 -12.40 -6.87 7.36
C PRO A 91 -11.78 -5.82 6.43
N SER A 92 -12.31 -5.77 5.22
CA SER A 92 -11.89 -4.88 4.15
C SER A 92 -12.96 -3.84 3.83
N TYR A 93 -12.52 -2.68 3.36
CA TYR A 93 -13.36 -1.65 2.77
C TYR A 93 -12.82 -1.32 1.37
N SER A 94 -13.66 -1.31 0.35
CA SER A 94 -13.30 -0.86 -1.00
C SER A 94 -14.33 0.14 -1.52
N ASP A 95 -13.88 1.33 -1.92
CA ASP A 95 -14.73 2.33 -2.58
C ASP A 95 -14.53 2.25 -4.09
N VAL A 96 -15.27 1.33 -4.71
CA VAL A 96 -15.31 1.16 -6.16
C VAL A 96 -16.40 2.06 -6.73
N ASN A 97 -15.98 3.17 -7.35
CA ASN A 97 -16.76 4.06 -8.24
C ASN A 97 -17.47 5.27 -7.63
N GLY A 98 -16.82 6.04 -6.75
CA GLY A 98 -17.26 7.41 -6.45
C GLY A 98 -18.71 7.53 -6.00
N ALA A 99 -19.22 6.49 -5.31
CA ALA A 99 -20.59 6.48 -4.83
C ALA A 99 -20.72 7.51 -3.71
N HIS A 100 -21.22 8.68 -4.08
CA HIS A 100 -21.72 9.71 -3.19
C HIS A 100 -22.36 9.11 -1.94
N SER A 101 -21.75 9.29 -0.78
CA SER A 101 -22.51 9.60 0.43
C SER A 101 -21.60 10.23 1.47
N SER A 102 -21.98 11.44 1.83
CA SER A 102 -21.41 12.35 2.82
C SER A 102 -21.49 11.83 4.26
N CYS A 103 -21.36 10.52 4.50
CA CYS A 103 -21.55 9.91 5.80
C CYS A 103 -20.64 8.68 5.98
N ALA A 104 -19.32 8.86 5.95
CA ALA A 104 -18.40 7.93 6.63
C ALA A 104 -18.42 8.21 8.16
N PHE A 105 -19.61 8.37 8.75
CA PHE A 105 -19.77 8.50 10.20
C PHE A 105 -19.62 7.12 10.81
N ALA A 106 -18.56 6.95 11.62
CA ALA A 106 -18.37 5.83 12.54
C ALA A 106 -18.75 4.48 11.94
N HIS A 107 -17.97 4.00 10.96
CA HIS A 107 -18.09 2.61 10.55
C HIS A 107 -17.94 1.75 11.83
N PRO A 108 -18.92 0.92 12.22
CA PRO A 108 -18.85 0.15 13.47
C PRO A 108 -17.62 -0.77 13.55
N ASN A 109 -16.90 -0.92 12.44
CA ASN A 109 -15.69 -1.71 12.26
C ASN A 109 -14.41 -0.87 12.04
N ALA A 110 -14.43 0.46 12.18
CA ALA A 110 -13.23 1.29 11.93
C ALA A 110 -12.01 0.85 12.76
N ARG A 111 -12.24 0.41 14.00
CA ARG A 111 -11.21 -0.12 14.89
C ARG A 111 -10.74 -1.55 14.55
N THR A 112 -11.39 -2.22 13.61
CA THR A 112 -11.08 -3.61 13.23
C THR A 112 -10.69 -3.73 11.76
N LEU A 113 -10.93 -2.70 10.93
CA LEU A 113 -10.53 -2.67 9.52
C LEU A 113 -9.02 -2.87 9.39
N ALA A 114 -8.67 -3.89 8.59
CA ALA A 114 -7.29 -4.26 8.30
C ALA A 114 -6.90 -3.90 6.87
N HIS A 115 -7.87 -3.72 5.98
CA HIS A 115 -7.67 -3.42 4.57
C HIS A 115 -8.57 -2.26 4.12
N ILE A 116 -7.98 -1.27 3.44
CA ILE A 116 -8.72 -0.17 2.81
C ILE A 116 -8.23 -0.04 1.37
N ASP A 117 -9.16 -0.06 0.42
CA ASP A 117 -8.94 0.21 -0.99
C ASP A 117 -9.76 1.43 -1.42
N LEU A 118 -9.05 2.46 -1.85
CA LEU A 118 -9.58 3.73 -2.35
C LEU A 118 -9.05 4.01 -3.76
N THR A 119 -8.76 2.97 -4.54
CA THR A 119 -8.30 3.09 -5.93
C THR A 119 -9.29 3.87 -6.79
N ASN A 120 -8.80 4.71 -7.70
CA ASN A 120 -9.62 5.52 -8.63
C ASN A 120 -10.56 6.52 -7.92
N ASN A 121 -10.04 7.24 -6.93
CA ASN A 121 -10.76 8.32 -6.25
C ASN A 121 -10.02 9.65 -6.42
N ASP A 122 -10.58 10.73 -5.88
CA ASP A 122 -9.96 12.06 -5.89
C ASP A 122 -9.24 12.38 -4.57
N VAL A 123 -8.60 11.38 -3.93
CA VAL A 123 -7.94 11.61 -2.65
C VAL A 123 -6.69 12.45 -2.85
N GLU A 124 -6.65 13.62 -2.20
CA GLU A 124 -5.49 14.54 -2.22
C GLU A 124 -4.70 14.52 -0.89
N HIS A 125 -5.35 14.14 0.21
CA HIS A 125 -4.80 14.23 1.57
C HIS A 125 -5.17 13.02 2.43
N LEU A 126 -4.25 12.60 3.31
CA LEU A 126 -4.35 11.41 4.15
C LEU A 126 -4.61 11.71 5.64
N GLY A 127 -5.36 12.77 5.96
CA GLY A 127 -5.58 13.15 7.36
C GLY A 127 -6.81 12.46 7.93
N GLY A 128 -6.74 11.74 9.06
CA GLY A 128 -7.88 11.00 9.65
C GLY A 128 -7.72 9.47 9.62
N LEU A 129 -6.63 8.98 9.02
CA LEU A 129 -6.25 7.56 9.07
C LEU A 129 -5.94 7.05 10.49
N GLY A 130 -5.84 7.95 11.48
CA GLY A 130 -5.65 7.59 12.89
C GLY A 130 -6.80 6.80 13.51
N ASP A 131 -7.98 6.83 12.88
CA ASP A 131 -9.16 6.08 13.34
C ASP A 131 -9.10 4.57 13.02
N PHE A 132 -8.11 4.15 12.21
CA PHE A 132 -7.90 2.77 11.79
C PHE A 132 -6.59 2.21 12.38
N PRO A 133 -6.51 1.99 13.71
CA PRO A 133 -5.28 1.53 14.35
C PRO A 133 -4.85 0.12 13.94
N THR A 134 -5.76 -0.70 13.42
CA THR A 134 -5.53 -2.07 12.95
C THR A 134 -5.19 -2.16 11.47
N LEU A 135 -5.12 -1.04 10.75
CA LEU A 135 -4.89 -1.03 9.31
C LEU A 135 -3.53 -1.66 8.97
N GLN A 136 -3.57 -2.70 8.13
CA GLN A 136 -2.40 -3.45 7.66
C GLN A 136 -2.13 -3.20 6.18
N THR A 137 -3.19 -3.00 5.39
CA THR A 137 -3.08 -2.82 3.95
C THR A 137 -3.86 -1.59 3.50
N LEU A 138 -3.23 -0.73 2.71
CA LEU A 138 -3.84 0.46 2.15
C LEU A 138 -3.54 0.57 0.66
N VAL A 139 -4.58 0.69 -0.15
CA VAL A 139 -4.49 0.85 -1.61
C VAL A 139 -5.11 2.19 -1.99
N LEU A 140 -4.33 3.03 -2.67
CA LEU A 140 -4.62 4.42 -3.02
C LEU A 140 -4.22 4.70 -4.48
N ASN A 141 -4.23 3.68 -5.34
CA ASN A 141 -3.78 3.80 -6.72
C ASN A 141 -4.69 4.76 -7.50
N ASN A 142 -4.16 5.45 -8.52
CA ASN A 142 -4.92 6.38 -9.36
C ASN A 142 -5.70 7.43 -8.53
N ASN A 143 -4.98 8.19 -7.71
CA ASN A 143 -5.53 9.30 -6.93
C ASN A 143 -4.75 10.59 -7.24
N ASN A 144 -5.02 11.67 -6.48
CA ASN A 144 -4.37 12.97 -6.65
C ASN A 144 -3.42 13.31 -5.50
N LEU A 145 -2.83 12.31 -4.85
CA LEU A 145 -1.94 12.52 -3.70
C LEU A 145 -0.66 13.23 -4.12
N ARG A 146 -0.38 14.36 -3.47
CA ARG A 146 0.91 15.07 -3.60
C ARG A 146 1.87 14.76 -2.46
N SER A 147 1.36 14.16 -1.39
CA SER A 147 2.12 13.80 -0.20
C SER A 147 1.48 12.63 0.52
N ILE A 148 2.32 11.76 1.07
CA ILE A 148 1.93 10.68 1.97
C ILE A 148 2.09 11.04 3.45
N VAL A 149 2.26 12.34 3.77
CA VAL A 149 2.21 12.84 5.14
C VAL A 149 0.81 12.58 5.70
N GLY A 150 0.74 11.56 6.55
CA GLY A 150 -0.50 11.06 7.15
C GLY A 150 -0.37 9.57 7.47
N LEU A 151 0.36 8.82 6.63
CA LEU A 151 0.60 7.39 6.84
C LEU A 151 1.32 7.08 8.16
N HIS A 152 2.17 8.00 8.64
CA HIS A 152 2.90 7.84 9.90
C HIS A 152 2.05 7.49 11.14
N VAL A 153 0.73 7.72 11.10
CA VAL A 153 -0.20 7.31 12.18
C VAL A 153 -0.54 5.81 12.13
N CYS A 154 -0.47 5.19 10.95
CA CYS A 154 -0.80 3.77 10.70
C CYS A 154 0.40 2.87 11.01
N ARG A 155 0.80 2.77 12.27
CA ARG A 155 2.03 2.04 12.67
C ARG A 155 2.03 0.55 12.36
N ASN A 156 0.86 -0.06 12.17
CA ASN A 156 0.69 -1.47 11.86
C ASN A 156 0.61 -1.76 10.35
N LEU A 157 0.82 -0.75 9.51
CA LEU A 157 0.77 -0.90 8.06
C LEU A 157 1.90 -1.83 7.60
N LEU A 158 1.51 -2.94 6.97
CA LEU A 158 2.40 -3.94 6.39
C LEU A 158 2.61 -3.68 4.90
N ALA A 159 1.60 -3.12 4.23
CA ALA A 159 1.61 -2.95 2.80
C ALA A 159 0.86 -1.69 2.35
N ALA A 160 1.45 -0.92 1.44
CA ALA A 160 0.80 0.24 0.85
C ALA A 160 1.05 0.31 -0.66
N GLN A 161 0.01 0.67 -1.41
CA GLN A 161 0.09 1.01 -2.83
C GLN A 161 -0.43 2.43 -3.04
N VAL A 162 0.38 3.26 -3.67
CA VAL A 162 0.08 4.65 -4.01
C VAL A 162 0.48 4.93 -5.47
N ASP A 163 0.33 3.93 -6.32
CA ASP A 163 0.71 4.00 -7.74
C ASP A 163 -0.15 5.06 -8.46
N ALA A 164 0.38 5.66 -9.52
CA ALA A 164 -0.33 6.65 -10.34
C ALA A 164 -0.91 7.81 -9.50
N ASN A 165 -0.03 8.50 -8.77
CA ASN A 165 -0.34 9.69 -7.99
C ASN A 165 0.60 10.84 -8.45
N ARG A 166 0.80 11.87 -7.62
CA ARG A 166 1.67 13.03 -7.93
C ARG A 166 2.69 13.26 -6.82
N LEU A 167 3.21 12.16 -6.26
CA LEU A 167 4.15 12.20 -5.14
C LEU A 167 5.52 12.61 -5.66
N VAL A 168 6.12 13.65 -5.05
CA VAL A 168 7.49 14.08 -5.34
C VAL A 168 8.50 13.53 -4.33
N THR A 169 8.03 13.15 -3.15
CA THR A 169 8.87 12.67 -2.05
C THR A 169 8.22 11.55 -1.27
N LEU A 170 9.05 10.71 -0.65
CA LEU A 170 8.61 9.67 0.29
C LEU A 170 8.43 10.17 1.73
N ARG A 171 8.27 11.48 1.93
CA ARG A 171 8.10 12.07 3.26
C ARG A 171 6.77 11.61 3.85
N GLY A 172 6.85 10.88 4.96
CA GLY A 172 5.67 10.33 5.66
C GLY A 172 5.81 8.86 6.05
N LEU A 173 6.81 8.16 5.50
CA LEU A 173 7.07 6.74 5.80
C LEU A 173 7.87 6.50 7.09
N TRP A 174 8.52 7.52 7.65
CA TRP A 174 9.49 7.42 8.77
C TRP A 174 9.01 6.70 10.04
N ALA A 175 7.69 6.55 10.24
CA ALA A 175 7.13 5.86 11.41
C ALA A 175 6.69 4.41 11.12
N LEU A 176 6.74 3.96 9.86
CA LEU A 176 6.15 2.71 9.41
C LEU A 176 7.12 1.53 9.51
N ARG A 177 7.58 1.23 10.73
CA ARG A 177 8.60 0.20 10.98
C ARG A 177 8.18 -1.22 10.58
N SER A 178 6.87 -1.48 10.48
CA SER A 178 6.29 -2.76 10.07
C SER A 178 6.01 -2.87 8.57
N LEU A 179 6.24 -1.80 7.80
CA LEU A 179 5.99 -1.79 6.36
C LEU A 179 6.97 -2.76 5.67
N ARG A 180 6.41 -3.69 4.91
CA ARG A 180 7.14 -4.73 4.18
C ARG A 180 7.02 -4.56 2.67
N TRP A 181 5.88 -4.07 2.18
CA TRP A 181 5.62 -3.81 0.76
C TRP A 181 5.22 -2.36 0.52
N PHE A 182 5.93 -1.70 -0.38
CA PHE A 182 5.59 -0.35 -0.81
C PHE A 182 5.65 -0.23 -2.33
N HIS A 183 4.51 0.15 -2.92
CA HIS A 183 4.38 0.46 -4.33
C HIS A 183 4.06 1.94 -4.50
N ALA A 184 4.88 2.65 -5.27
CA ALA A 184 4.66 4.03 -5.66
C ALA A 184 5.16 4.27 -7.10
N ALA A 185 4.81 3.34 -8.00
CA ALA A 185 5.07 3.49 -9.42
C ALA A 185 4.24 4.64 -10.01
N ASP A 186 4.65 5.16 -11.17
CA ASP A 186 3.94 6.22 -11.89
C ASP A 186 3.70 7.46 -11.00
N ASN A 187 4.78 7.99 -10.43
CA ASN A 187 4.79 9.21 -9.61
C ASN A 187 5.95 10.12 -10.06
N ASP A 188 6.19 11.22 -9.34
CA ASP A 188 7.25 12.19 -9.65
C ASP A 188 8.39 12.13 -8.61
N ILE A 189 8.67 10.95 -8.02
CA ILE A 189 9.61 10.83 -6.90
C ILE A 189 11.05 11.02 -7.38
N GLU A 190 11.75 11.99 -6.79
CA GLU A 190 13.12 12.35 -7.18
C GLU A 190 14.20 11.78 -6.24
N THR A 191 13.85 11.44 -5.00
CA THR A 191 14.84 11.00 -3.99
C THR A 191 14.29 10.06 -2.91
N LEU A 192 15.15 9.15 -2.43
CA LEU A 192 14.86 8.22 -1.32
C LEU A 192 15.25 8.78 0.05
N THR A 193 15.97 9.90 0.12
CA THR A 193 16.61 10.42 1.34
C THR A 193 15.63 10.76 2.48
N HIS A 194 14.36 10.97 2.15
CA HIS A 194 13.27 11.27 3.09
C HIS A 194 12.61 10.03 3.71
N ALA A 195 12.85 8.85 3.16
CA ALA A 195 12.42 7.58 3.71
C ALA A 195 13.56 6.97 4.55
N ARG A 196 13.44 7.11 5.87
CA ARG A 196 14.40 6.61 6.86
C ARG A 196 13.72 5.61 7.77
N ASP A 197 14.51 4.72 8.37
CA ASP A 197 14.08 3.80 9.42
C ASP A 197 12.94 2.84 9.01
N LEU A 198 13.05 2.23 7.84
CA LEU A 198 12.15 1.16 7.38
C LEU A 198 12.87 -0.22 7.41
N PRO A 199 13.15 -0.78 8.60
CA PRO A 199 13.97 -1.98 8.74
C PRO A 199 13.31 -3.25 8.19
N SER A 200 11.97 -3.26 8.09
CA SER A 200 11.20 -4.40 7.62
C SER A 200 10.83 -4.33 6.14
N LEU A 201 11.24 -3.27 5.42
CA LEU A 201 10.85 -3.12 4.02
C LEU A 201 11.57 -4.17 3.18
N GLU A 202 10.79 -5.04 2.53
CA GLU A 202 11.27 -6.17 1.75
C GLU A 202 11.09 -5.94 0.25
N TYR A 203 10.03 -5.22 -0.14
CA TYR A 203 9.69 -4.93 -1.53
C TYR A 203 9.43 -3.43 -1.72
N LEU A 204 10.12 -2.84 -2.70
CA LEU A 204 9.98 -1.44 -3.08
C LEU A 204 9.84 -1.32 -4.59
N CYS A 205 8.70 -0.81 -5.06
CA CYS A 205 8.50 -0.47 -6.47
C CYS A 205 8.35 1.04 -6.62
N LEU A 206 9.25 1.62 -7.42
CA LEU A 206 9.36 3.03 -7.80
C LEU A 206 9.55 3.14 -9.31
N ALA A 207 8.99 2.21 -10.07
CA ALA A 207 9.02 2.24 -11.52
C ALA A 207 8.36 3.52 -12.06
N ASN A 208 8.81 4.03 -13.19
CA ASN A 208 8.26 5.24 -13.82
C ASN A 208 8.18 6.43 -12.85
N ASN A 209 9.34 6.85 -12.35
CA ASN A 209 9.52 8.02 -11.48
C ASN A 209 10.65 8.91 -12.01
N ALA A 210 11.10 9.90 -11.22
CA ALA A 210 12.12 10.87 -11.61
C ALA A 210 13.46 10.66 -10.85
N LEU A 211 13.79 9.44 -10.43
CA LEU A 211 15.02 9.16 -9.69
C LEU A 211 16.25 9.30 -10.59
N THR A 212 17.27 10.02 -10.13
CA THR A 212 18.57 10.14 -10.82
C THR A 212 19.69 9.36 -10.13
N ASP A 213 19.51 9.05 -8.85
CA ASP A 213 20.40 8.22 -8.04
C ASP A 213 19.61 7.47 -6.95
N LEU A 214 20.28 6.55 -6.25
CA LEU A 214 19.71 5.74 -5.18
C LEU A 214 20.21 6.15 -3.80
N ASN A 215 20.59 7.43 -3.61
CA ASN A 215 21.02 7.92 -2.31
C ASN A 215 19.91 7.76 -1.27
N GLY A 216 20.25 7.08 -0.18
CA GLY A 216 19.30 6.73 0.88
C GLY A 216 18.80 5.28 0.83
N ILE A 217 19.17 4.48 -0.18
CA ILE A 217 18.78 3.06 -0.26
C ILE A 217 19.27 2.23 0.94
N ALA A 218 20.39 2.63 1.55
CA ALA A 218 20.92 2.01 2.77
C ALA A 218 19.97 2.08 3.98
N ASN A 219 18.92 2.92 3.92
CA ASN A 219 17.88 2.97 4.95
C ASN A 219 16.93 1.75 4.93
N PHE A 220 17.06 0.87 3.94
CA PHE A 220 16.23 -0.32 3.74
C PHE A 220 17.08 -1.61 3.83
N PRO A 221 17.61 -1.94 5.02
CA PRO A 221 18.56 -3.06 5.16
C PRO A 221 17.93 -4.44 4.87
N GLY A 222 16.60 -4.56 4.99
CA GLY A 222 15.86 -5.79 4.72
C GLY A 222 15.38 -5.95 3.27
N LEU A 223 15.76 -5.05 2.37
CA LEU A 223 15.21 -5.01 1.01
C LEU A 223 15.64 -6.25 0.23
N THR A 224 14.65 -6.99 -0.26
CA THR A 224 14.84 -8.23 -1.05
C THR A 224 14.56 -8.00 -2.53
N HIS A 225 13.68 -7.06 -2.86
CA HIS A 225 13.27 -6.79 -4.22
C HIS A 225 13.11 -5.28 -4.41
N ILE A 226 13.69 -4.79 -5.48
CA ILE A 226 13.57 -3.39 -5.88
C ILE A 226 13.27 -3.29 -7.36
N ASP A 227 12.32 -2.44 -7.69
CA ASP A 227 12.03 -2.02 -9.05
C ASP A 227 12.15 -0.50 -9.13
N VAL A 228 13.13 -0.05 -9.89
CA VAL A 228 13.40 1.36 -10.22
C VAL A 228 13.54 1.51 -11.74
N SER A 229 12.82 0.66 -12.49
CA SER A 229 12.75 0.75 -13.95
C SER A 229 12.11 2.06 -14.40
N ASP A 230 12.34 2.46 -15.65
CA ASP A 230 11.75 3.68 -16.23
C ASP A 230 12.04 4.93 -15.37
N ASN A 231 13.29 5.12 -14.97
CA ASN A 231 13.76 6.29 -14.24
C ASN A 231 14.91 6.96 -15.02
N ALA A 232 15.58 7.95 -14.43
CA ALA A 232 16.74 8.63 -15.01
C ALA A 232 18.04 8.29 -14.27
N LEU A 233 18.17 7.07 -13.74
CA LEU A 233 19.32 6.67 -12.92
C LEU A 233 20.59 6.67 -13.75
N ARG A 234 21.63 7.32 -13.23
CA ARG A 234 22.98 7.32 -13.81
C ARG A 234 23.98 6.50 -13.02
N SER A 235 23.61 6.12 -11.80
CA SER A 235 24.43 5.31 -10.90
C SER A 235 23.56 4.39 -10.05
N VAL A 236 24.09 3.22 -9.74
CA VAL A 236 23.48 2.22 -8.85
C VAL A 236 24.25 2.05 -7.53
N LEU A 237 25.10 3.02 -7.19
CA LEU A 237 25.87 3.02 -5.96
C LEU A 237 24.95 2.90 -4.73
N GLY A 238 25.36 2.05 -3.80
CA GLY A 238 24.62 1.76 -2.58
C GLY A 238 23.78 0.49 -2.65
N LEU A 239 23.35 0.04 -3.84
CA LEU A 239 22.61 -1.24 -3.97
C LEU A 239 23.48 -2.46 -3.57
N ASP A 240 24.80 -2.36 -3.74
CA ASP A 240 25.75 -3.37 -3.30
C ASP A 240 25.84 -3.53 -1.77
N THR A 241 25.30 -2.57 -1.01
CA THR A 241 25.21 -2.63 0.45
C THR A 241 23.97 -3.41 0.94
N CYS A 242 22.96 -3.56 0.09
CA CYS A 242 21.72 -4.27 0.40
C CYS A 242 21.91 -5.79 0.21
N GLY A 243 22.55 -6.44 1.19
CA GLY A 243 22.95 -7.85 1.11
C GLY A 243 21.82 -8.88 0.96
N GLU A 244 20.57 -8.48 1.25
CA GLU A 244 19.39 -9.33 1.14
C GLU A 244 18.71 -9.29 -0.23
N LEU A 245 19.19 -8.46 -1.17
CA LEU A 245 18.59 -8.33 -2.50
C LEU A 245 18.64 -9.65 -3.28
N MET A 246 17.47 -10.03 -3.78
CA MET A 246 17.18 -11.21 -4.58
C MET A 246 16.75 -10.83 -6.00
N GLY A 247 16.06 -9.72 -6.17
CA GLY A 247 15.67 -9.20 -7.48
C GLY A 247 15.91 -7.70 -7.60
N ILE A 248 16.47 -7.28 -8.73
CA ILE A 248 16.71 -5.87 -9.06
C ILE A 248 16.21 -5.62 -10.49
N ASP A 249 15.33 -4.63 -10.65
CA ASP A 249 14.97 -4.08 -11.97
C ASP A 249 15.47 -2.64 -12.05
N ILE A 250 16.48 -2.44 -12.90
CA ILE A 250 17.11 -1.15 -13.23
C ILE A 250 17.02 -0.91 -14.74
N SER A 251 16.08 -1.58 -15.43
CA SER A 251 15.88 -1.41 -16.87
C SER A 251 15.37 -0.01 -17.20
N HIS A 252 15.50 0.43 -18.46
CA HIS A 252 15.00 1.73 -18.92
C HIS A 252 15.52 2.90 -18.06
N ASN A 253 16.85 3.01 -17.95
CA ASN A 253 17.54 4.06 -17.18
C ASN A 253 18.71 4.64 -18.01
N GLU A 254 19.46 5.58 -17.44
CA GLU A 254 20.58 6.26 -18.09
C GLU A 254 21.96 5.73 -17.64
N LEU A 255 22.07 4.45 -17.27
CA LEU A 255 23.31 3.88 -16.74
C LEU A 255 24.35 3.68 -17.84
N THR A 256 25.56 4.21 -17.64
CA THR A 256 26.72 4.03 -18.54
C THR A 256 27.83 3.19 -17.90
N GLU A 257 27.96 3.24 -16.57
CA GLU A 257 29.04 2.62 -15.83
C GLU A 257 28.79 1.13 -15.55
N ALA A 258 29.09 0.28 -16.54
CA ALA A 258 28.93 -1.17 -16.44
C ALA A 258 29.68 -1.80 -15.24
N ALA A 259 30.75 -1.17 -14.78
CA ALA A 259 31.51 -1.63 -13.61
C ALA A 259 30.68 -1.56 -12.31
N GLU A 260 29.75 -0.60 -12.17
CA GLU A 260 28.86 -0.52 -11.02
C GLU A 260 27.86 -1.67 -11.02
N VAL A 261 27.19 -1.90 -12.16
CA VAL A 261 26.24 -3.01 -12.32
C VAL A 261 26.93 -4.37 -12.17
N ALA A 262 28.15 -4.52 -12.69
CA ALA A 262 28.94 -5.74 -12.52
C ALA A 262 29.28 -6.06 -11.05
N ARG A 263 29.32 -5.06 -10.15
CA ARG A 263 29.51 -5.31 -8.71
C ARG A 263 28.28 -5.93 -8.07
N LEU A 264 27.07 -5.64 -8.59
CA LEU A 264 25.82 -6.22 -8.07
C LEU A 264 25.79 -7.74 -8.21
N ALA A 265 26.49 -8.32 -9.20
CA ALA A 265 26.67 -9.76 -9.34
C ALA A 265 27.40 -10.42 -8.15
N ARG A 266 28.00 -9.64 -7.24
CA ARG A 266 28.65 -10.14 -6.02
C ARG A 266 27.67 -10.30 -4.85
N LEU A 267 26.45 -9.78 -4.97
CA LEU A 267 25.43 -9.89 -3.93
C LEU A 267 25.11 -11.38 -3.69
N PRO A 268 25.10 -11.83 -2.43
CA PRO A 268 25.09 -13.26 -2.11
C PRO A 268 23.77 -13.97 -2.40
N ARG A 269 22.67 -13.20 -2.50
CA ARG A 269 21.30 -13.71 -2.67
C ARG A 269 20.65 -13.31 -3.99
N LEU A 270 21.36 -12.55 -4.84
CA LEU A 270 20.79 -12.01 -6.07
C LEU A 270 20.51 -13.14 -7.08
N VAL A 271 19.28 -13.20 -7.55
CA VAL A 271 18.77 -14.24 -8.45
C VAL A 271 18.43 -13.66 -9.82
N VAL A 272 17.89 -12.46 -9.86
CA VAL A 272 17.46 -11.81 -11.09
C VAL A 272 17.89 -10.35 -11.09
N MET A 273 18.46 -9.92 -12.22
CA MET A 273 18.78 -8.53 -12.47
C MET A 273 18.35 -8.17 -13.90
N ASP A 274 17.45 -7.21 -14.06
CA ASP A 274 17.19 -6.61 -15.36
C ASP A 274 17.90 -5.26 -15.46
N ALA A 275 18.75 -5.12 -16.47
CA ALA A 275 19.49 -3.91 -16.81
C ALA A 275 19.38 -3.59 -18.31
N ARG A 276 18.34 -4.10 -18.99
CA ARG A 276 18.03 -3.77 -20.39
C ARG A 276 17.77 -2.27 -20.56
N ASP A 277 17.85 -1.80 -21.78
CA ASP A 277 17.45 -0.45 -22.15
C ASP A 277 18.17 0.64 -21.32
N ASN A 278 19.45 0.40 -21.07
CA ASN A 278 20.42 1.35 -20.51
C ASN A 278 21.46 1.75 -21.57
N LEU A 279 22.38 2.64 -21.21
CA LEU A 279 23.37 3.23 -22.12
C LEU A 279 24.73 2.49 -22.10
N PHE A 280 24.70 1.16 -21.96
CA PHE A 280 25.91 0.33 -22.00
C PHE A 280 26.37 0.07 -23.45
N ASP A 281 27.67 0.22 -23.69
CA ASP A 281 28.30 -0.28 -24.91
C ASP A 281 28.47 -1.81 -24.88
N GLU A 282 28.83 -2.41 -26.00
CA GLU A 282 28.98 -3.88 -26.08
C GLU A 282 30.09 -4.42 -25.18
N ALA A 283 31.14 -3.63 -24.92
CA ALA A 283 32.20 -3.97 -23.98
C ALA A 283 31.68 -4.00 -22.53
N GLY A 284 30.87 -3.01 -22.14
CA GLY A 284 30.19 -2.93 -20.85
C GLY A 284 29.22 -4.08 -20.63
N LYS A 285 28.39 -4.40 -21.64
CA LYS A 285 27.50 -5.58 -21.59
C LYS A 285 28.30 -6.88 -21.41
N ALA A 286 29.41 -7.05 -22.15
CA ALA A 286 30.28 -8.21 -22.01
C ALA A 286 30.90 -8.31 -20.60
N MET A 287 31.28 -7.17 -20.01
CA MET A 287 31.79 -7.11 -18.63
C MET A 287 30.74 -7.58 -17.61
N ILE A 288 29.49 -7.12 -17.74
CA ILE A 288 28.41 -7.54 -16.83
C ILE A 288 28.14 -9.04 -16.97
N ARG A 289 28.07 -9.56 -18.20
CA ARG A 289 27.92 -11.01 -18.45
C ARG A 289 29.04 -11.83 -17.81
N ALA A 290 30.29 -11.43 -18.01
CA ALA A 290 31.45 -12.11 -17.43
C ALA A 290 31.43 -12.09 -15.89
N ALA A 291 30.96 -11.00 -15.28
CA ALA A 291 30.81 -10.91 -13.83
C ALA A 291 29.75 -11.89 -13.30
N VAL A 292 28.61 -12.00 -14.00
CA VAL A 292 27.51 -12.93 -13.67
C VAL A 292 27.95 -14.39 -13.85
N GLU A 293 28.63 -14.72 -14.96
CA GLU A 293 29.19 -16.05 -15.18
C GLU A 293 30.17 -16.46 -14.08
N LYS A 294 31.05 -15.55 -13.68
CA LYS A 294 32.00 -15.76 -12.58
C LYS A 294 31.30 -15.95 -11.23
N ALA A 295 30.22 -15.21 -10.97
CA ALA A 295 29.43 -15.36 -9.76
C ALA A 295 28.77 -16.74 -9.71
N ASN A 296 28.18 -17.18 -10.83
CA ASN A 296 27.55 -18.49 -10.98
C ASN A 296 28.57 -19.65 -10.88
N ALA A 297 29.77 -19.51 -11.46
CA ALA A 297 30.82 -20.53 -11.41
C ALA A 297 31.36 -20.79 -10.00
N LYS A 298 31.43 -19.75 -9.15
CA LYS A 298 31.81 -19.88 -7.73
C LYS A 298 30.72 -20.51 -6.85
N GLY A 299 29.54 -20.75 -7.41
CA GLY A 299 28.31 -21.05 -6.67
C GLY A 299 28.11 -22.50 -6.20
N GLY A 300 28.91 -23.47 -6.66
CA GLY A 300 28.93 -24.86 -6.15
C GLY A 300 27.55 -25.50 -5.87
N GLY A 301 26.93 -26.11 -6.89
CA GLY A 301 25.91 -27.17 -6.77
C GLY A 301 24.52 -26.85 -6.19
N ARG A 302 24.36 -25.80 -5.37
CA ARG A 302 23.06 -25.44 -4.74
C ARG A 302 22.76 -23.94 -4.63
N ARG A 303 23.62 -23.04 -5.11
CA ARG A 303 23.31 -21.59 -5.16
C ARG A 303 22.39 -21.25 -6.33
N GLN A 304 21.49 -20.29 -6.11
CA GLN A 304 20.64 -19.68 -7.13
C GLN A 304 21.50 -19.19 -8.30
N GLN A 305 21.15 -19.60 -9.52
CA GLN A 305 21.75 -19.05 -10.73
C GLN A 305 21.27 -17.61 -10.91
N LEU A 306 22.20 -16.67 -10.87
CA LEU A 306 21.92 -15.28 -11.21
C LEU A 306 21.60 -15.19 -12.71
N ARG A 307 20.38 -14.76 -13.02
CA ARG A 307 19.90 -14.44 -14.36
C ARG A 307 20.00 -12.94 -14.57
N VAL A 308 20.69 -12.53 -15.63
CA VAL A 308 20.81 -11.13 -16.04
C VAL A 308 20.14 -10.91 -17.40
N LEU A 309 19.46 -9.78 -17.55
CA LEU A 309 18.96 -9.26 -18.82
C LEU A 309 19.70 -7.95 -19.13
N LEU A 310 20.20 -7.80 -20.36
CA LEU A 310 21.04 -6.69 -20.84
C LEU A 310 20.66 -6.28 -22.26
#